data_AF-A0A6P7SSL2-F1
#
_entry.id   AF-A0A6P7SSL2-F1
#
_cell.length_a   1.000
_cell.length_b   1.000
_cell.length_c   1.000
_cell.angle_alpha   90.00
_cell.angle_beta   90.00
_cell.angle_gamma   90.00
#
_symmetry.space_group_name_H-M   'P 1'
#
loop_
_entity.id
_entity.type
_entity.pdbx_description
1 polymer ?
#
loop_
_entity_poly.entity_id
_entity_poly.type
_entity_poly.pdbx_seq_one_letter_code
_entity_poly.pdbx_strand_id
1 'polypeptide(L)'
;MEKEFSKRNFSELYWLSKCEITNDAGIVIIDHLNILIKDFNDRFCDLKAMNFPSWLTQPLLINVSDATIQYQEELSELQHDESVKTLFKLKGTKMWLYDEVERKYPKISTSARELLIPFPSSYLVECGFSAVDNLLEAKRNRLEITKHGDLRLKLTKLSPQIKNLCCMHQAQGSH
;
A
#
# COMPACT_ATOMS: atom_id res chain seq x y z
N MET A 1 27.71 -1.86 -28.96
CA MET A 1 27.78 -0.46 -28.50
C MET A 1 27.45 -0.47 -27.02
N GLU A 2 28.47 -0.65 -26.17
CA GLU A 2 28.34 -0.76 -24.71
C GLU A 2 27.83 0.56 -24.15
N LYS A 3 26.62 0.55 -23.58
CA LYS A 3 26.12 1.70 -22.82
C LYS A 3 26.79 1.66 -21.45
N GLU A 4 27.85 2.44 -21.27
CA GLU A 4 28.47 2.67 -19.95
C GLU A 4 27.40 3.12 -18.95
N PHE A 5 27.15 2.29 -17.93
CA PHE A 5 26.23 2.59 -16.84
C PHE A 5 26.78 3.61 -15.84
N SER A 6 28.10 3.79 -15.85
CA SER A 6 28.85 4.75 -15.01
C SER A 6 28.32 6.20 -15.08
N LYS A 7 27.59 6.58 -16.14
CA LYS A 7 27.09 7.95 -16.34
C LYS A 7 25.60 8.16 -16.03
N ARG A 8 24.86 7.17 -15.52
CA ARG A 8 23.43 7.34 -15.22
C ARG A 8 23.22 7.86 -13.80
N ASN A 9 22.33 8.85 -13.66
CA ASN A 9 21.97 9.42 -12.38
C ASN A 9 20.98 8.49 -11.65
N PHE A 10 21.39 7.95 -10.50
CA PHE A 10 20.57 7.10 -9.63
C PHE A 10 20.05 7.85 -8.39
N SER A 11 19.91 9.17 -8.43
CA SER A 11 19.50 10.00 -7.29
C SER A 11 18.18 9.55 -6.63
N GLU A 12 17.26 8.98 -7.41
CA GLU A 12 15.97 8.49 -6.93
C GLU A 12 16.05 7.12 -6.24
N LEU A 13 17.16 6.40 -6.43
CA LEU A 13 17.37 5.05 -5.94
C LEU A 13 18.49 5.05 -4.90
N TYR A 14 18.13 5.32 -3.64
CA TYR A 14 19.06 5.53 -2.52
C TYR A 14 20.19 4.51 -2.40
N TRP A 15 19.90 3.23 -2.63
CA TRP A 15 20.91 2.18 -2.54
C TRP A 15 21.82 2.12 -3.76
N LEU A 16 21.29 2.45 -4.94
CA LEU A 16 22.04 2.47 -6.19
C LEU A 16 22.94 3.70 -6.32
N SER A 17 22.64 4.79 -5.59
CA SER A 17 23.53 5.96 -5.51
C SER A 17 24.71 5.78 -4.55
N LYS A 18 24.73 4.70 -3.73
CA LYS A 18 25.79 4.40 -2.77
C LYS A 18 26.75 3.30 -3.21
N CYS A 19 26.48 2.64 -4.32
CA CYS A 19 27.28 1.52 -4.82
C CYS A 19 27.86 1.85 -6.21
N GLU A 20 29.09 1.44 -6.46
CA GLU A 20 29.61 1.40 -7.84
C GLU A 20 28.94 0.23 -8.57
N ILE A 21 28.20 0.56 -9.63
CA ILE A 21 27.45 -0.41 -10.42
C ILE A 21 28.28 -0.77 -11.65
N THR A 22 28.69 -2.03 -11.74
CA THR A 22 29.34 -2.56 -12.95
C THR A 22 28.34 -2.59 -14.11
N ASN A 23 28.83 -2.51 -15.35
CA ASN A 23 27.97 -2.56 -16.53
C ASN A 23 27.10 -3.84 -16.56
N ASP A 24 27.66 -4.99 -16.16
CA ASP A 24 26.92 -6.26 -16.10
C ASP A 24 25.78 -6.22 -15.08
N ALA A 25 26.04 -5.70 -13.88
CA ALA A 25 25.00 -5.52 -12.86
C ALA A 25 23.91 -4.54 -13.33
N GLY A 26 24.29 -3.48 -14.03
CA GLY A 26 23.37 -2.52 -14.62
C GLY A 26 22.41 -3.17 -15.63
N ILE A 27 22.93 -4.06 -16.49
CA ILE A 27 22.11 -4.80 -17.47
C ILE A 27 21.09 -5.68 -16.75
N VAL A 28 21.52 -6.43 -15.73
CA VAL A 28 20.62 -7.30 -14.95
C VAL A 28 19.52 -6.50 -14.25
N ILE A 29 19.85 -5.36 -13.66
CA ILE A 29 18.87 -4.49 -13.00
C ILE A 29 17.83 -3.97 -14.00
N ILE A 30 18.27 -3.50 -15.18
CA ILE A 30 17.34 -3.02 -16.21
C ILE A 30 16.42 -4.15 -16.69
N ASP A 31 16.97 -5.33 -16.93
CA ASP A 31 16.18 -6.48 -17.39
C ASP A 31 15.11 -6.85 -16.35
N HIS A 32 15.51 -6.91 -15.08
CA HIS A 32 14.57 -7.15 -13.98
C HIS A 32 13.50 -6.06 -13.88
N LEU A 33 13.85 -4.78 -14.01
CA LEU A 33 12.88 -3.68 -14.01
C LEU A 33 11.91 -3.76 -15.19
N ASN A 34 12.36 -4.18 -16.36
CA ASN A 34 11.47 -4.38 -17.52
C ASN A 34 10.48 -5.52 -17.29
N ILE A 35 10.94 -6.63 -16.70
CA ILE A 35 10.07 -7.74 -16.29
C ILE A 35 9.05 -7.22 -15.28
N LEU A 36 9.50 -6.50 -14.26
CA LEU A 36 8.63 -5.93 -13.23
C LEU A 36 7.58 -4.99 -13.82
N ILE A 37 7.97 -4.11 -14.75
CA ILE A 37 7.03 -3.22 -15.45
C ILE A 37 5.98 -4.04 -16.20
N LYS A 38 6.40 -5.10 -16.91
CA LYS A 38 5.48 -5.99 -17.62
C LYS A 38 4.51 -6.66 -16.66
N ASP A 39 5.01 -7.22 -15.57
CA ASP A 39 4.19 -7.91 -14.56
C ASP A 39 3.20 -6.96 -13.89
N PHE A 40 3.62 -5.73 -13.54
CA PHE A 40 2.71 -4.72 -13.01
C PHE A 40 1.65 -4.30 -14.03
N ASN A 41 2.02 -4.17 -15.31
CA ASN A 41 1.08 -3.81 -16.35
C ASN A 41 0.03 -4.89 -16.57
N ASP A 42 0.42 -6.16 -16.48
CA ASP A 42 -0.47 -7.31 -16.64
C ASP A 42 -1.36 -7.49 -15.40
N ARG A 43 -0.74 -7.52 -14.22
CA ARG A 43 -1.43 -7.74 -12.94
C ARG A 43 -2.44 -6.67 -12.58
N PHE A 44 -2.17 -5.42 -12.94
CA PHE A 44 -3.03 -4.27 -12.64
C PHE A 44 -3.67 -3.70 -13.92
N CYS A 45 -3.85 -4.53 -14.95
CA CYS A 45 -4.46 -4.09 -16.21
C CYS A 45 -5.92 -3.63 -16.03
N ASP A 46 -6.65 -4.34 -15.17
CA ASP A 46 -8.01 -4.03 -14.72
C ASP A 46 -8.08 -2.67 -14.02
N LEU A 47 -7.11 -2.40 -13.15
CA LEU A 47 -6.98 -1.15 -12.44
C LEU A 47 -6.69 0.02 -13.38
N LYS A 48 -5.83 -0.19 -14.38
CA LYS A 48 -5.56 0.83 -15.41
C LYS A 48 -6.77 1.10 -16.30
N ALA A 49 -7.59 0.08 -16.55
CA ALA A 49 -8.84 0.22 -17.29
C ALA A 49 -9.94 0.89 -16.44
N MET A 50 -9.78 0.91 -15.12
CA MET A 50 -10.74 1.52 -14.21
C MET A 50 -10.73 3.05 -14.37
N ASN A 51 -11.91 3.63 -14.56
CA ASN A 51 -12.06 5.07 -14.65
C ASN A 51 -12.14 5.67 -13.24
N PHE A 52 -11.00 6.09 -12.69
CA PHE A 52 -10.95 6.77 -11.41
C PHE A 52 -11.53 8.18 -11.52
N PRO A 53 -12.57 8.51 -10.74
CA PRO A 53 -13.10 9.86 -10.75
C PRO A 53 -12.05 10.86 -10.26
N SER A 54 -11.84 11.95 -10.99
CA SER A 54 -10.87 13.00 -10.64
C SER A 54 -11.12 13.59 -9.24
N TRP A 55 -12.38 13.67 -8.84
CA TRP A 55 -12.80 14.14 -7.52
C TRP A 55 -12.32 13.24 -6.38
N LEU A 56 -11.96 11.97 -6.62
CA LEU A 56 -11.41 11.08 -5.61
C LEU A 56 -10.05 11.58 -5.09
N THR A 57 -9.21 12.08 -6.00
CA THR A 57 -7.86 12.56 -5.69
C THR A 57 -7.81 14.07 -5.45
N GLN A 58 -8.67 14.84 -6.12
CA GLN A 58 -8.63 16.30 -6.10
C GLN A 58 -10.04 16.91 -5.90
N PRO A 59 -10.76 16.53 -4.83
CA PRO A 59 -12.16 16.96 -4.63
C PRO A 59 -12.34 18.48 -4.58
N LEU A 60 -11.29 19.21 -4.20
CA LEU A 60 -11.29 20.67 -4.04
C LEU A 60 -10.97 21.45 -5.33
N LEU A 61 -10.54 20.79 -6.41
CA LEU A 61 -10.06 21.45 -7.64
C LEU A 61 -10.91 21.13 -8.88
N ILE A 62 -11.67 20.04 -8.86
CA ILE A 62 -12.48 19.63 -10.00
C ILE A 62 -13.65 20.58 -10.25
N ASN A 63 -14.03 20.74 -11.52
CA ASN A 63 -15.30 21.34 -11.84
C ASN A 63 -16.41 20.34 -11.50
N VAL A 64 -17.35 20.74 -10.64
CA VAL A 64 -18.48 19.91 -10.20
C VAL A 64 -19.26 19.36 -11.41
N SER A 65 -19.33 20.12 -12.51
CA SER A 65 -20.04 19.72 -13.73
C SER A 65 -19.42 18.49 -14.41
N ASP A 66 -18.15 18.18 -14.15
CA ASP A 66 -17.44 17.03 -14.72
C ASP A 66 -17.75 15.73 -13.96
N ALA A 67 -18.34 15.82 -12.76
CA ALA A 67 -18.74 14.67 -11.97
C ALA A 67 -20.13 14.16 -12.39
N THR A 68 -20.39 12.88 -12.13
CA THR A 68 -21.72 12.27 -12.30
C THR A 68 -22.78 13.05 -11.51
N ILE A 69 -23.93 13.33 -12.12
CA ILE A 69 -25.02 14.15 -11.57
C ILE A 69 -25.34 13.82 -10.10
N GLN A 70 -25.40 12.54 -9.75
CA GLN A 70 -25.71 12.08 -8.40
C GLN A 70 -24.73 12.55 -7.30
N TYR A 71 -23.52 12.98 -7.69
CA TYR A 71 -22.46 13.44 -6.79
C TYR A 71 -22.30 14.95 -6.78
N GLN A 72 -22.89 15.67 -7.74
CA GLN A 72 -22.61 17.09 -7.95
C GLN A 72 -23.03 17.96 -6.76
N GLU A 73 -24.18 17.67 -6.17
CA GLU A 73 -24.69 18.37 -4.98
C GLU A 73 -23.71 18.24 -3.80
N GLU A 74 -23.38 17.01 -3.41
CA GLU A 74 -22.45 16.74 -2.31
C GLU A 74 -21.04 17.29 -2.58
N LEU A 75 -20.55 17.20 -3.83
CA LEU A 75 -19.25 17.78 -4.20
C LEU A 75 -19.26 19.30 -4.11
N SER A 76 -20.35 19.95 -4.54
CA SER A 76 -20.51 21.40 -4.42
C SER A 76 -20.49 21.82 -2.96
N GLU A 77 -21.26 21.14 -2.10
CA GLU A 77 -21.26 21.42 -0.67
C GLU A 77 -19.91 21.16 0.00
N LEU A 78 -19.24 20.07 -0.37
CA LEU A 78 -17.90 19.72 0.13
C LEU A 78 -16.86 20.78 -0.25
N GLN A 79 -16.91 21.30 -1.48
CA GLN A 79 -16.02 22.37 -1.94
C GLN A 79 -16.23 23.70 -1.21
N HIS A 80 -17.36 23.89 -0.52
CA HIS A 80 -17.64 25.08 0.29
C HIS A 80 -17.49 24.84 1.80
N ASP A 81 -17.15 23.63 2.22
CA ASP A 81 -16.94 23.29 3.63
C ASP A 81 -15.48 23.48 4.07
N GLU A 82 -15.24 24.51 4.87
CA GLU A 82 -13.90 24.81 5.43
C GLU A 82 -13.37 23.73 6.37
N SER A 83 -14.24 22.99 7.07
CA SER A 83 -13.82 21.89 7.93
C SER A 83 -13.24 20.73 7.10
N VAL A 84 -13.89 20.39 5.98
CA VAL A 84 -13.40 19.35 5.06
C VAL A 84 -12.18 19.81 4.29
N LYS A 85 -12.11 21.07 3.86
CA LYS A 85 -10.88 21.61 3.25
C LYS A 85 -9.68 21.48 4.18
N THR A 86 -9.86 21.79 5.45
CA THR A 86 -8.82 21.65 6.48
C THR A 86 -8.45 20.18 6.69
N LEU A 87 -9.45 19.29 6.77
CA LEU A 87 -9.23 17.86 6.90
C LEU A 87 -8.47 17.27 5.70
N PHE A 88 -8.84 17.67 4.48
CA PHE A 88 -8.15 17.25 3.26
C PHE A 88 -6.70 17.73 3.23
N LYS A 89 -6.41 18.97 3.64
CA LYS A 89 -5.01 19.45 3.76
C LYS A 89 -4.17 18.62 4.73
N LEU A 90 -4.78 18.12 5.80
CA LEU A 90 -4.09 17.34 6.84
C LEU A 90 -3.96 15.85 6.49
N LYS A 91 -4.97 15.26 5.85
CA LYS A 91 -5.09 13.81 5.65
C LYS A 91 -5.05 13.36 4.19
N GLY A 92 -5.18 14.29 3.24
CA GLY A 92 -5.32 14.00 1.82
C GLY A 92 -6.56 13.15 1.54
N THR A 93 -6.42 12.21 0.61
CA THR A 93 -7.46 11.26 0.23
C THR A 93 -7.90 10.33 1.37
N LYS A 94 -7.14 10.22 2.45
CA LYS A 94 -7.58 9.45 3.63
C LYS A 94 -8.80 10.07 4.31
N MET A 95 -9.16 11.32 4.01
CA MET A 95 -10.37 11.95 4.54
C MET A 95 -11.64 11.14 4.23
N TRP A 96 -11.69 10.43 3.10
CA TRP A 96 -12.84 9.62 2.70
C TRP A 96 -13.15 8.49 3.69
N LEU A 97 -12.17 8.10 4.51
CA LEU A 97 -12.30 7.06 5.54
C LEU A 97 -12.81 7.59 6.88
N TYR A 98 -13.15 8.88 6.99
CA TYR A 98 -13.67 9.46 8.23
C TYR A 98 -15.19 9.41 8.27
N ASP A 99 -15.75 8.96 9.38
CA ASP A 99 -17.21 8.79 9.56
C ASP A 99 -17.96 10.13 9.55
N GLU A 100 -17.28 11.22 9.94
CA GLU A 100 -17.82 12.58 9.83
C GLU A 100 -18.06 12.99 8.36
N VAL A 101 -17.12 12.64 7.47
CA VAL A 101 -17.23 12.90 6.03
C VAL A 101 -18.31 12.03 5.42
N GLU A 102 -18.38 10.76 5.80
CA GLU A 102 -19.43 9.83 5.35
C GLU A 102 -20.83 10.25 5.80
N ARG A 103 -21.00 10.72 7.05
CA ARG A 103 -22.29 11.19 7.52
C ARG A 103 -22.77 12.45 6.80
N LYS A 104 -21.84 13.33 6.38
CA LYS A 104 -22.17 14.59 5.73
C LYS A 104 -22.30 14.46 4.22
N TYR A 105 -21.50 13.60 3.60
CA TYR A 105 -21.43 13.40 2.15
C TYR A 105 -21.50 11.90 1.80
N PRO A 106 -22.62 11.23 2.10
CA PRO A 106 -22.70 9.78 2.04
C PRO A 106 -22.48 9.23 0.64
N LYS A 107 -23.05 9.81 -0.42
CA LYS A 107 -22.95 9.24 -1.78
C LYS A 107 -21.51 9.24 -2.28
N ILE A 108 -20.81 10.36 -2.14
CA ILE A 108 -19.41 10.48 -2.61
C ILE A 108 -18.45 9.73 -1.69
N SER A 109 -18.70 9.72 -0.38
CA SER A 109 -17.85 9.02 0.58
C SER A 109 -17.96 7.50 0.42
N THR A 110 -19.17 6.96 0.28
CA THR A 110 -19.37 5.53 0.00
C THR A 110 -18.69 5.12 -1.30
N SER A 111 -18.89 5.89 -2.38
CA SER A 111 -18.23 5.59 -3.67
C SER A 111 -16.69 5.67 -3.56
N ALA A 112 -16.16 6.66 -2.84
CA ALA A 112 -14.72 6.74 -2.59
C ALA A 112 -14.18 5.55 -1.80
N ARG A 113 -14.91 5.10 -0.77
CA ARG A 113 -14.56 3.95 0.06
C ARG A 113 -14.56 2.66 -0.74
N GLU A 114 -15.57 2.44 -1.59
CA GLU A 114 -15.64 1.28 -2.49
C GLU A 114 -14.44 1.22 -3.45
N LEU A 115 -13.94 2.37 -3.90
CA LEU A 115 -12.77 2.44 -4.77
C LEU A 115 -11.44 2.29 -4.00
N LEU A 116 -11.36 2.81 -2.76
CA LEU A 116 -10.10 2.89 -2.02
C LEU A 116 -9.83 1.69 -1.09
N ILE A 117 -10.85 1.07 -0.52
CA ILE A 117 -10.71 -0.06 0.44
C ILE A 117 -10.13 -1.32 -0.22
N PRO A 118 -10.50 -1.70 -1.46
CA PRO A 118 -9.95 -2.89 -2.10
C PRO A 118 -8.43 -2.88 -2.28
N PHE A 119 -7.81 -1.70 -2.35
CA PHE A 119 -6.37 -1.58 -2.56
C PHE A 119 -5.53 -2.04 -1.37
N PRO A 120 -5.71 -1.49 -0.15
CA PRO A 120 -5.04 -2.05 1.02
C PRO A 120 -5.40 -3.51 1.27
N SER A 121 -6.63 -3.93 1.01
CA SER A 121 -7.05 -5.30 1.31
C SER A 121 -6.43 -6.32 0.37
N SER A 122 -6.42 -6.07 -0.96
CA SER A 122 -5.74 -6.93 -1.93
C SER A 122 -4.24 -7.00 -1.67
N TYR A 123 -3.58 -5.85 -1.44
CA TYR A 123 -2.16 -5.82 -1.08
C TYR A 123 -1.87 -6.61 0.21
N LEU A 124 -2.67 -6.43 1.26
CA LEU A 124 -2.49 -7.16 2.53
C LEU A 124 -2.72 -8.66 2.37
N VAL A 125 -3.67 -9.06 1.51
CA VAL A 125 -3.91 -10.46 1.17
C VAL A 125 -2.71 -11.06 0.43
N GLU A 126 -2.17 -10.36 -0.57
CA GLU A 126 -0.97 -10.78 -1.30
C GLU A 126 0.28 -10.85 -0.40
N CYS A 127 0.48 -9.87 0.47
CA CYS A 127 1.50 -9.92 1.50
C CYS A 127 1.29 -11.10 2.45
N GLY A 128 0.03 -11.38 2.80
CA GLY A 128 -0.37 -12.53 3.60
C GLY A 128 0.05 -13.84 2.96
N PHE A 129 -0.33 -14.05 1.70
CA PHE A 129 0.05 -15.24 0.94
C PHE A 129 1.56 -15.36 0.77
N SER A 130 2.24 -14.28 0.40
CA SER A 130 3.70 -14.26 0.29
C SER A 130 4.38 -14.61 1.62
N ALA A 131 3.85 -14.13 2.75
CA ALA A 131 4.38 -14.45 4.07
C ALA A 131 4.14 -15.94 4.43
N VAL A 132 3.01 -16.51 4.02
CA VAL A 132 2.71 -17.93 4.15
C VAL A 132 3.66 -18.77 3.30
N ASP A 133 3.82 -18.44 2.01
CA ASP A 133 4.72 -19.16 1.10
C ASP A 133 6.15 -19.15 1.61
N ASN A 134 6.66 -17.99 2.03
CA ASN A 134 7.99 -17.89 2.65
C ASN A 134 8.13 -18.75 3.92
N LEU A 135 7.07 -18.85 4.72
CA LEU A 135 7.09 -19.69 5.92
C LEU A 135 7.08 -21.18 5.58
N LEU A 136 6.35 -21.57 4.53
CA LEU A 136 6.25 -22.95 4.05
C LEU A 136 7.55 -23.39 3.33
N GLU A 137 8.19 -22.50 2.56
CA GLU A 137 9.45 -22.75 1.86
C GLU A 137 10.65 -22.83 2.81
N ALA A 138 10.60 -22.15 3.96
CA ALA A 138 11.56 -22.30 5.04
C ALA A 138 11.37 -23.67 5.74
N LYS A 139 11.75 -24.75 5.04
CA LYS A 139 11.59 -26.19 5.36
C LYS A 139 12.17 -26.67 6.72
N ARG A 140 12.53 -25.78 7.66
CA ARG A 140 13.13 -26.13 8.97
C ARG A 140 12.42 -25.56 10.19
N ASN A 141 11.32 -24.82 10.07
CA ASN A 141 10.69 -24.21 11.24
C ASN A 141 9.36 -24.89 11.59
N ARG A 142 9.25 -25.37 12.85
CA ARG A 142 8.02 -25.83 13.52
C ARG A 142 7.00 -24.68 13.73
N LEU A 143 6.88 -23.74 12.79
CA LEU A 143 6.00 -22.59 12.94
C LEU A 143 4.63 -22.97 12.36
N GLU A 144 3.71 -23.32 13.25
CA GLU A 144 2.31 -23.54 12.88
C GLU A 144 1.63 -22.18 12.68
N ILE A 145 1.43 -21.82 11.40
CA ILE A 145 0.75 -20.59 10.93
C ILE A 145 -0.54 -20.31 11.71
N THR A 146 -1.30 -21.36 12.00
CA THR A 146 -2.61 -21.30 12.62
C THR A 146 -2.59 -21.22 14.14
N LYS A 147 -1.50 -21.59 14.82
CA LYS A 147 -1.47 -21.70 16.29
C LYS A 147 -0.68 -20.60 17.01
N HIS A 148 0.36 -20.04 16.39
CA HIS A 148 1.30 -19.14 17.09
C HIS A 148 1.15 -17.65 16.78
N GLY A 149 0.26 -17.27 15.85
CA GLY A 149 0.07 -15.86 15.49
C GLY A 149 1.27 -15.24 14.73
N ASP A 150 2.19 -16.07 14.24
CA ASP A 150 3.39 -15.64 13.52
C ASP A 150 3.06 -14.82 12.28
N LEU A 151 2.01 -15.22 11.56
CA LEU A 151 1.50 -14.48 10.41
C LEU A 151 1.03 -13.08 10.81
N ARG A 152 0.35 -12.95 11.95
CA ARG A 152 -0.08 -11.65 12.48
C ARG A 152 1.10 -10.78 12.88
N LEU A 153 2.13 -11.34 13.53
CA LEU A 153 3.36 -10.60 13.85
C LEU A 153 4.12 -10.17 12.59
N LYS A 154 4.10 -10.97 11.52
CA LYS A 154 4.75 -10.64 10.25
C LYS A 154 4.02 -9.55 9.45
N LEU A 155 2.68 -9.58 9.45
CA LEU A 155 1.84 -8.66 8.69
C LEU A 155 1.55 -7.34 9.40
N THR A 156 1.85 -7.23 10.69
CA THR A 156 1.57 -6.02 11.48
C THR A 156 2.86 -5.45 12.09
N LYS A 157 2.79 -4.20 12.56
CA LYS A 157 3.88 -3.60 13.36
C LYS A 157 3.84 -4.02 14.83
N LEU A 158 3.08 -5.05 15.18
CA LEU A 158 2.96 -5.52 16.55
C LEU A 158 4.27 -6.20 16.97
N SER A 159 4.83 -5.77 18.09
CA SER A 159 5.99 -6.43 18.68
C SER A 159 5.54 -7.51 19.67
N PRO A 160 6.17 -8.70 19.65
CA PRO A 160 5.89 -9.72 20.64
C PRO A 160 6.33 -9.22 22.02
N GLN A 161 5.50 -9.46 23.05
CA GLN A 161 5.83 -9.12 24.44
C GLN A 161 6.78 -10.17 25.05
N ILE A 162 7.97 -10.30 24.46
CA ILE A 162 8.96 -11.35 24.80
C ILE A 162 9.28 -11.34 26.31
N LYS A 163 9.37 -10.16 26.93
CA LYS A 163 9.64 -10.04 28.37
C LYS A 163 8.56 -10.73 29.23
N ASN A 164 7.28 -10.54 28.91
CA ASN A 164 6.19 -11.20 29.64
C ASN A 164 6.18 -12.71 29.40
N LEU A 165 6.46 -13.15 28.18
CA LEU A 165 6.60 -14.57 27.83
C LEU A 165 7.74 -15.24 28.61
N CYS A 166 8.90 -14.58 28.71
CA CYS A 166 10.03 -15.07 29.48
C CYS A 166 9.73 -15.17 30.98
N CYS A 167 9.02 -14.20 31.57
CA CYS A 167 8.62 -14.25 32.97
C CYS A 167 7.61 -15.35 33.28
N MET A 168 6.76 -15.71 32.31
CA MET A 168 5.76 -16.78 32.43
C MET A 168 6.34 -18.19 32.21
N HIS A 169 7.50 -18.29 31.56
CA HIS A 169 8.15 -19.57 31.31
C HIS A 169 8.96 -19.98 32.56
N GLN A 170 8.44 -20.92 33.35
CA GLN A 170 9.24 -21.55 34.40
C GLN A 170 10.37 -22.34 33.75
N ALA A 171 11.62 -22.06 34.14
CA ALA A 171 12.74 -22.93 33.82
C ALA A 171 12.42 -24.32 34.39
N GLN A 172 12.25 -25.32 33.52
CA GLN A 172 12.18 -26.70 34.01
C GLN A 172 13.50 -26.96 34.74
N GLY A 173 13.40 -27.20 36.04
CA GLY A 173 14.55 -27.60 36.84
C GLY A 173 15.14 -28.86 36.22
N SER A 174 16.43 -28.83 35.91
CA SER A 174 17.15 -30.04 35.54
C SER A 174 17.16 -30.97 36.76
N HIS A 175 16.69 -32.20 36.57
CA HIS A 175 16.93 -33.29 37.50
C HIS A 175 18.34 -33.84 37.33
#